data_AF-A0A933X8A6-F1
#
_entry.id   AF-A0A933X8A6-F1
#
_cell.length_a   1.000
_cell.length_b   1.000
_cell.length_c   1.000
_cell.angle_alpha   90.00
_cell.angle_beta   90.00
_cell.angle_gamma   90.00
#
_symmetry.space_group_name_H-M   'P 1'
#
loop_
_entity.id
_entity.type
_entity.pdbx_description
1 polymer ?
#
loop_
_entity_poly.entity_id
_entity_poly.type
_entity_poly.pdbx_seq_one_letter_code
_entity_poly.pdbx_strand_id
1 'polypeptide(L)' 'MKDENPIEEVWRIRDELSAEYGYDVHRIFAALREEEKKHGDRLVRSVPRRAPTQPTLALREDPSPYDGPSGGAK' A
#
# COMPACT_ATOMS: atom_id res chain seq x y z
N MET A 1 0.59 -25.11 9.41
CA MET A 1 1.40 -24.02 8.84
C MET A 1 1.11 -22.81 9.70
N LYS A 2 2.12 -22.08 10.19
CA LYS A 2 1.83 -20.82 10.88
C LYS A 2 1.26 -19.90 9.81
N ASP A 3 0.03 -19.48 9.99
CA ASP A 3 -0.56 -18.39 9.21
C ASP A 3 0.11 -17.10 9.68
N GLU A 4 1.39 -16.93 9.35
CA GLU A 4 2.05 -15.65 9.46
C GLU A 4 1.31 -14.71 8.52
N ASN A 5 0.62 -13.73 9.10
CA ASN A 5 -0.18 -12.77 8.35
C ASN A 5 0.76 -12.11 7.32
N PRO A 6 0.50 -12.26 6.01
CA PRO A 6 1.42 -11.79 4.99
C PRO A 6 1.70 -10.28 5.10
N ILE A 7 0.80 -9.52 5.73
CA ILE A 7 0.98 -8.09 6.00
C ILE A 7 2.08 -7.86 7.05
N GLU A 8 2.12 -8.67 8.11
CA GLU A 8 3.13 -8.55 9.17
C GLU A 8 4.53 -8.87 8.64
N GLU A 9 4.63 -9.86 7.75
CA GLU A 9 5.90 -10.19 7.10
C GLU A 9 6.40 -9.06 6.20
N VAL A 10 5.51 -8.43 5.43
CA VAL A 10 5.85 -7.24 4.64
C VAL A 10 6.31 -6.09 5.54
N TRP A 11 5.67 -5.89 6.69
CA TRP A 11 6.07 -4.84 7.63
C TRP A 11 7.43 -5.13 8.26
N ARG A 12 7.70 -6.39 8.61
CA ARG A 12 8.99 -6.83 9.14
C ARG A 12 10.11 -6.58 8.13
N ILE A 13 9.95 -7.05 6.89
CA ILE A 13 10.94 -6.85 5.82
C ILE A 13 11.17 -5.36 5.56
N ARG A 14 10.10 -4.56 5.52
CA ARG A 14 10.20 -3.10 5.34
C ARG A 14 11.00 -2.47 6.48
N ASP A 15 10.77 -2.86 7.72
CA ASP A 15 11.47 -2.28 8.87
C ASP A 15 12.94 -2.70 8.91
N GLU A 16 13.25 -3.98 8.65
CA GLU A 16 14.62 -4.48 8.53
C GLU A 16 15.41 -3.71 7.44
N LEU A 17 14.81 -3.54 6.25
CA LEU A 17 15.39 -2.74 5.18
C LEU A 17 15.53 -1.27 5.58
N SER A 18 14.53 -0.70 6.24
CA SER A 18 14.60 0.71 6.65
C SER A 18 15.72 0.94 7.66
N ALA A 19 15.89 0.05 8.63
CA ALA A 19 16.95 0.13 9.63
C ALA A 19 18.35 0.08 9.00
N GLU A 20 18.57 -0.80 8.01
CA GLU A 20 19.85 -0.92 7.29
C GLU A 20 20.27 0.42 6.63
N TYR A 21 19.31 1.17 6.08
CA TYR A 21 19.56 2.46 5.44
C TYR A 21 19.31 3.67 6.36
N GLY A 22 19.13 3.45 7.66
CA GLY A 22 18.93 4.51 8.66
C GLY A 22 17.61 5.27 8.50
N TYR A 23 16.56 4.57 8.06
CA TYR A 23 15.22 5.11 7.76
C TYR A 23 15.23 6.24 6.71
N ASP A 24 16.29 6.36 5.93
CA ASP A 24 16.41 7.34 4.85
C ASP A 24 15.99 6.72 3.51
N VAL A 25 14.79 7.07 3.07
CA VAL A 25 14.23 6.63 1.78
C VAL A 25 15.14 7.00 0.60
N HIS A 26 15.83 8.13 0.65
CA HIS A 26 16.72 8.54 -0.43
C HIS A 26 17.96 7.64 -0.51
N ARG A 27 18.47 7.15 0.63
CA ARG A 27 19.58 6.17 0.66
C ARG A 27 19.16 4.83 0.09
N ILE A 28 17.97 4.35 0.43
CA ILE A 28 17.41 3.10 -0.12
C ILE A 28 17.36 3.19 -1.65
N PHE A 29 16.79 4.27 -2.19
CA PHE A 29 16.74 4.47 -3.64
C PHE A 29 18.11 4.66 -4.29
N ALA A 30 19.06 5.29 -3.59
CA ALA A 30 20.43 5.42 -4.09
C ALA A 30 21.09 4.05 -4.25
N ALA A 31 21.01 3.19 -3.22
CA ALA A 31 21.54 1.83 -3.25
C ALA A 31 20.88 0.98 -4.34
N LEU A 32 19.55 1.04 -4.47
CA LEU A 32 18.82 0.36 -5.54
C LEU A 32 19.29 0.80 -6.94
N ARG A 33 19.58 2.09 -7.14
CA ARG A 33 20.09 2.59 -8.42
C ARG A 33 21.54 2.19 -8.70
N GLU A 34 22.36 2.00 -7.66
CA GLU A 34 23.70 1.44 -7.82
C GLU A 34 23.66 -0.04 -8.20
N GLU A 35 22.79 -0.81 -7.57
CA GLU A 35 22.56 -2.21 -7.92
C GLU A 35 21.96 -2.35 -9.33
N GLU A 36 21.04 -1.47 -9.74
CA GLU A 36 20.56 -1.39 -11.13
C GLU A 36 21.69 -1.08 -12.12
N LYS A 37 22.68 -0.25 -11.76
CA LYS A 37 23.82 0.00 -12.66
C LYS A 37 24.70 -1.24 -12.81
N LYS A 38 24.86 -2.05 -11.75
CA LYS A 38 25.70 -3.25 -11.76
C LYS A 38 25.02 -4.45 -12.43
N HIS A 39 23.70 -4.56 -12.29
CA HIS A 39 22.90 -5.73 -12.70
C HIS A 39 21.72 -5.36 -13.59
N GLY A 40 21.79 -4.22 -14.27
CA GLY A 40 20.69 -3.68 -15.08
C GLY A 40 20.26 -4.58 -16.23
N ASP A 41 21.14 -5.48 -16.67
CA ASP A 41 20.87 -6.53 -17.65
C ASP A 41 19.84 -7.56 -17.16
N ARG A 42 19.65 -7.70 -15.85
CA ARG A 42 18.73 -8.67 -15.22
C ARG A 42 17.39 -8.06 -14.80
N LEU A 43 17.22 -6.75 -14.93
CA LEU A 43 16.01 -6.05 -14.50
C LEU A 43 14.94 -6.06 -15.60
N VAL A 44 13.77 -6.61 -15.30
CA VAL A 44 12.60 -6.55 -16.17
C VAL A 44 11.99 -5.15 -16.09
N ARG A 45 12.16 -4.35 -17.14
CA ARG A 45 11.49 -3.05 -17.27
C ARG A 45 10.04 -3.25 -17.72
N SER A 46 9.12 -3.32 -16.77
CA SER A 46 7.69 -3.28 -17.09
C SER A 46 7.31 -1.86 -17.51
N VAL A 47 6.82 -1.68 -18.74
CA VAL A 47 6.21 -0.43 -19.16
C VAL A 47 5.00 -0.19 -18.26
N PRO A 48 4.88 0.96 -17.56
CA PRO A 48 3.73 1.22 -16.71
C PRO A 48 2.47 1.16 -17.57
N ARG A 49 1.60 0.20 -17.28
CA ARG A 49 0.26 0.13 -17.87
C ARG A 49 -0.45 1.41 -17.43
N ARG A 50 -0.80 2.28 -18.38
CA ARG A 50 -1.61 3.48 -18.10
C ARG A 50 -2.82 3.03 -17.29
N ALA A 51 -2.94 3.53 -16.06
CA ALA A 51 -4.14 3.29 -15.27
C ALA A 51 -5.34 3.85 -16.07
N PRO A 52 -6.47 3.13 -16.13
CA PRO A 52 -7.69 3.73 -16.65
C PRO A 52 -8.02 4.93 -15.76
N THR A 53 -8.19 6.10 -16.37
CA THR A 53 -8.75 7.30 -15.74
C THR A 53 -10.07 6.90 -15.10
N GLN A 54 -10.11 6.74 -13.77
CA GLN A 54 -11.37 6.45 -13.09
C GLN A 54 -12.31 7.65 -13.28
N PRO A 55 -13.57 7.45 -13.70
CA PRO A 55 -14.59 8.43 -13.44
C PRO A 55 -14.82 8.48 -11.93
N THR A 56 -14.81 9.72 -11.45
CA THR A 56 -15.12 10.23 -10.12
C THR A 56 -16.07 9.34 -9.32
N LEU A 57 -15.60 8.91 -8.15
CA LEU A 57 -16.37 8.67 -6.92
C LEU A 57 -17.86 8.99 -7.04
N ALA A 58 -18.67 7.98 -7.37
CA ALA A 58 -20.06 7.93 -6.93
C ALA A 58 -20.09 7.19 -5.58
N LEU A 59 -19.37 7.70 -4.58
CA LEU A 59 -19.74 7.46 -3.19
C LEU A 59 -21.02 8.27 -2.94
N ARG A 60 -22.16 7.71 -3.39
CA ARG A 60 -23.46 8.08 -2.85
C ARG A 60 -23.52 7.49 -1.44
N GLU A 61 -23.02 8.23 -0.47
CA GLU A 61 -23.58 8.14 0.87
C GLU A 61 -24.95 8.82 0.83
N ASP A 62 -25.99 8.05 1.11
CA ASP A 62 -27.18 8.52 1.82
C ASP A 62 -27.93 7.29 2.40
N PRO A 63 -28.70 7.45 3.48
CA PRO A 63 -28.35 6.86 4.77
C PRO A 63 -29.13 5.58 5.06
N SER A 64 -28.58 4.75 5.95
CA SER A 64 -29.20 3.56 6.52
C SER A 64 -30.64 3.84 7.03
N PRO A 65 -31.68 3.09 6.62
CA PRO A 65 -33.07 3.37 6.99
C PRO A 65 -33.50 2.74 8.32
N TYR A 66 -32.59 2.61 9.30
CA TYR A 66 -32.89 1.92 10.56
C TYR A 66 -32.77 2.84 11.77
N ASP A 67 -33.83 3.59 12.06
CA ASP A 67 -34.15 4.06 13.42
C ASP A 67 -35.30 3.21 13.97
N GLY A 68 -34.95 2.24 14.80
CA GLY A 68 -35.86 1.51 15.67
C GLY A 68 -36.33 2.35 16.86
N PRO A 69 -37.30 1.86 17.65
CA PRO A 69 -38.33 2.69 18.27
C PRO A 69 -37.87 3.35 19.58
N SER A 70 -38.16 4.63 19.75
CA SER A 70 -38.19 5.27 21.07
C SER A 70 -39.58 5.89 21.31
N GLY A 71 -40.24 5.41 22.35
CA GLY A 71 -41.60 5.81 22.72
C GLY A 71 -41.66 7.15 23.44
N GLY A 72 -42.89 7.64 23.62
CA GLY A 72 -43.24 8.60 24.66
C GLY A 72 -44.06 9.82 24.21
N ALA A 73 -45.26 9.94 24.80
CA ALA A 73 -46.23 11.05 24.79
C ALA A 73 -47.04 11.22 23.48
N LYS A 74 -48.37 11.26 23.49
CA LYS A 74 -49.32 11.79 24.48
C LYS A 74 -50.53 10.86 24.68
#